data_AF-A0A7V3F7I3-F1
#
_entry.id   AF-A0A7V3F7I3-F1
#
_cell.length_a   1.000
_cell.length_b   1.000
_cell.length_c   1.000
_cell.angle_alpha   90.00
_cell.angle_beta   90.00
_cell.angle_gamma   90.00
#
_symmetry.space_group_name_H-M   'P 1'
#
loop_
_entity.id
_entity.type
_entity.pdbx_description
1 polymer ?
#
loop_
_entity_poly.entity_id
_entity_poly.type
_entity_poly.pdbx_seq_one_letter_code
_entity_poly.pdbx_strand_id
1 'polypeptide(L)' 'MVVGVLECTRNPENSHAASERAAFASAHVVPGISFSPDKVLQARLPAHKTPKFRAGKRLREAIKALQRPC' A
#
# COMPACT_ATOMS: atom_id res chain seq x y z
N MET A 1 11.53 3.89 22.37
CA MET A 1 10.84 2.59 22.28
C MET A 1 11.11 2.02 20.90
N VAL A 2 11.52 0.76 20.80
CA VAL A 2 11.88 0.11 19.53
C VAL A 2 10.71 -0.78 19.07
N VAL A 3 10.28 -0.63 17.82
CA VAL A 3 9.10 -1.33 17.26
C VAL A 3 9.49 -2.62 16.51
N GLY A 4 10.69 -2.65 15.90
CA GLY A 4 11.20 -3.80 15.14
C GLY A 4 12.27 -3.39 14.13
N VAL A 5 12.69 -4.33 13.27
CA VAL A 5 13.68 -4.13 12.20
C VAL A 5 13.12 -4.67 10.88
N LEU A 6 13.27 -3.90 9.79
CA LEU A 6 12.94 -4.33 8.43
C LEU A 6 14.20 -4.91 7.78
N GLU A 7 14.14 -6.15 7.31
CA GLU A 7 15.22 -6.81 6.55
C GLU A 7 14.77 -7.13 5.12
N CYS A 8 15.54 -6.68 4.13
CA CYS A 8 15.28 -6.91 2.70
C CYS A 8 16.19 -8.02 2.17
N THR A 9 15.73 -9.26 2.11
CA THR A 9 16.56 -10.45 1.80
C THR A 9 16.51 -10.91 0.34
N ARG A 10 15.56 -10.43 -0.46
CA ARG A 10 15.34 -10.90 -1.84
C ARG A 10 15.18 -9.76 -2.84
N ASN A 11 15.87 -9.89 -3.97
CA ASN A 11 15.67 -9.02 -5.13
C ASN A 11 14.52 -9.54 -6.00
N PRO A 12 13.67 -8.68 -6.58
CA PRO A 12 12.66 -9.09 -7.55
C PRO A 12 13.25 -9.83 -8.76
N GLU A 13 12.63 -10.95 -9.14
CA GLU A 13 12.96 -11.69 -10.37
C GLU A 13 12.51 -10.95 -11.64
N ASN A 14 11.51 -10.08 -11.50
CA ASN A 14 10.99 -9.23 -12.57
C ASN A 14 10.73 -7.82 -12.02
N SER A 15 11.63 -6.89 -12.34
CA SER A 15 11.57 -5.49 -11.89
C SER A 15 10.33 -4.75 -12.40
N HIS A 16 9.89 -5.01 -13.63
CA HIS A 16 8.72 -4.36 -14.21
C HIS A 16 7.44 -4.77 -13.48
N ALA A 17 7.28 -6.06 -13.21
CA ALA A 17 6.10 -6.58 -12.51
C ALA A 17 6.09 -6.20 -11.02
N ALA A 18 7.25 -6.23 -10.35
CA ALA A 18 7.32 -6.08 -8.90
C ALA A 18 7.60 -4.64 -8.43
N SER A 19 8.41 -3.85 -9.14
CA SER A 19 8.80 -2.50 -8.72
C SER A 19 8.05 -1.41 -9.49
N GLU A 20 8.03 -1.48 -10.82
CA GLU A 20 7.44 -0.40 -11.65
C GLU A 20 5.90 -0.38 -11.61
N ARG A 21 5.29 -1.54 -11.41
CA ARG A 21 3.84 -1.69 -11.23
C ARG A 21 3.43 -1.76 -9.75
N ALA A 22 4.37 -1.60 -8.82
CA ALA A 22 4.04 -1.44 -7.41
C ALA A 22 3.17 -0.20 -7.21
N ALA A 23 2.07 -0.34 -6.48
CA ALA A 23 1.15 0.75 -6.22
C ALA A 23 0.93 0.91 -4.72
N PHE A 24 1.65 1.86 -4.14
CA PHE A 24 1.53 2.24 -2.73
C PHE A 24 0.51 3.38 -2.58
N ALA A 25 -0.30 3.30 -1.53
CA ALA A 25 -1.31 4.31 -1.22
C ALA A 25 -1.36 4.55 0.29
N SER A 26 -1.20 5.80 0.73
CA SER A 26 -1.31 6.17 2.14
C SER A 26 -2.73 6.02 2.69
N ALA A 27 -3.73 5.93 1.80
CA ALA A 27 -5.11 5.68 2.17
C ALA A 27 -5.37 4.20 2.58
N HIS A 28 -4.42 3.29 2.36
CA HIS A 28 -4.54 1.88 2.75
C HIS A 28 -4.05 1.70 4.19
N VAL A 29 -4.97 1.85 5.15
CA VAL A 29 -4.70 1.70 6.59
C VAL A 29 -5.34 0.43 7.16
N VAL A 30 -4.71 -0.09 8.21
CA VAL A 30 -5.18 -1.25 8.99
C VAL A 30 -5.92 -0.73 10.24
N PRO A 31 -6.95 -1.42 10.75
CA PRO A 31 -7.58 -1.06 12.02
C PRO A 31 -6.54 -0.88 13.14
N GLY A 32 -6.61 0.25 13.85
CA GLY A 32 -5.65 0.62 14.90
C GLY A 32 -4.69 1.75 14.53
N ILE A 33 -4.62 2.16 13.26
CA ILE A 33 -3.86 3.33 12.79
C ILE A 33 -4.81 4.33 12.13
N SER A 34 -4.73 5.60 12.49
CA SER A 34 -5.61 6.67 11.98
C SER A 34 -4.85 7.87 11.44
N PHE A 35 -5.54 8.72 10.67
CA PHE A 35 -4.96 9.91 10.07
C PHE A 35 -4.97 11.09 11.04
N SER A 36 -3.85 11.79 11.11
CA SER A 36 -3.74 13.09 11.81
C SER A 36 -4.35 14.22 10.96
N PRO A 37 -4.80 15.35 11.56
CA PRO A 37 -5.26 16.55 10.83
C PRO A 37 -4.15 17.34 10.10
N ASP A 38 -3.06 16.68 9.70
CA ASP A 38 -1.96 17.31 8.96
C ASP A 38 -2.37 17.66 7.51
N LYS A 39 -2.18 18.92 7.12
CA LYS A 39 -2.63 19.41 5.80
C LYS A 39 -1.95 18.71 4.62
N VAL A 40 -0.69 18.31 4.76
CA VAL A 40 0.06 17.62 3.70
C VAL A 40 -0.40 16.17 3.58
N LEU A 41 -0.61 15.48 4.71
CA LEU A 41 -1.17 14.13 4.73
C LEU A 41 -2.57 14.10 4.11
N GLN A 42 -3.43 15.03 4.51
CA GLN A 42 -4.80 15.12 3.99
C GLN A 42 -4.83 15.39 2.48
N ALA A 43 -3.90 16.19 1.95
CA ALA A 43 -3.77 16.39 0.50
C ALA A 43 -3.27 15.14 -0.24
N ARG A 44 -2.46 14.29 0.41
CA ARG A 44 -1.93 13.04 -0.17
C ARG A 44 -2.98 11.93 -0.26
N LEU A 45 -3.96 11.90 0.64
CA LEU A 45 -5.01 10.88 0.66
C LEU A 45 -5.81 10.76 -0.66
N PRO A 46 -6.31 11.84 -1.28
CA PRO A 46 -6.93 11.77 -2.58
C PRO A 46 -5.92 11.56 -3.72
N ALA A 47 -4.72 12.14 -3.61
CA ALA A 47 -3.69 12.11 -4.66
C ALA A 47 -3.10 10.71 -4.91
N HIS A 48 -2.97 9.89 -3.86
CA HIS A 48 -2.43 8.54 -3.95
C HIS A 48 -3.50 7.44 -3.92
N LYS A 49 -4.78 7.76 -4.18
CA LYS A 49 -5.76 6.71 -4.47
C LYS A 49 -5.23 5.92 -5.67
N THR A 50 -4.90 4.64 -5.45
CA THR A 50 -4.30 3.72 -6.43
C THR A 50 -4.82 4.04 -7.84
N PRO A 51 -3.95 4.29 -8.82
CA PRO A 51 -4.39 4.57 -10.18
C PRO A 51 -5.20 3.37 -10.66
N LYS A 52 -6.54 3.50 -10.61
CA LYS A 52 -7.49 2.44 -10.95
C LYS A 52 -7.23 1.89 -12.36
N PHE A 53 -6.58 2.70 -13.20
CA PHE A 53 -6.22 2.43 -14.58
C PHE A 53 -4.85 1.74 -14.77
N ARG A 54 -3.88 1.92 -13.86
CA ARG A 54 -2.48 1.48 -14.09
C ARG A 54 -2.16 0.09 -13.52
N ALA A 55 -2.77 -0.29 -12.40
CA ALA A 55 -2.54 -1.58 -11.74
C ALA A 55 -3.69 -2.59 -11.91
N GLY A 56 -4.82 -2.17 -12.48
CA GLY A 56 -6.01 -3.02 -12.67
C GLY A 56 -6.67 -3.46 -11.34
N LYS A 57 -7.87 -4.03 -11.41
CA LYS A 57 -8.68 -4.47 -10.24
C LYS A 57 -7.98 -5.47 -9.30
N ARG A 58 -6.87 -6.07 -9.76
CA ARG A 58 -6.12 -7.15 -9.11
C ARG A 58 -5.61 -6.81 -7.71
N LEU A 59 -5.18 -5.56 -7.46
CA LEU A 59 -4.68 -5.15 -6.15
C LEU A 59 -5.81 -5.09 -5.09
N ARG A 60 -7.00 -4.60 -5.47
CA ARG A 60 -8.14 -4.51 -4.55
C ARG A 60 -8.67 -5.89 -4.19
N GLU A 61 -8.66 -6.83 -5.12
CA GLU A 61 -9.03 -8.23 -4.89
C GLU A 61 -8.02 -8.93 -3.99
N ALA A 62 -6.71 -8.68 -4.17
CA ALA A 62 -5.67 -9.21 -3.30
C ALA A 62 -5.78 -8.68 -1.85
N ILE A 63 -6.07 -7.38 -1.67
CA ILE A 63 -6.30 -6.79 -0.34
C ILE A 63 -7.56 -7.39 0.31
N LYS A 64 -8.65 -7.56 -0.45
CA LYS A 64 -9.84 -8.26 0.04
C LYS A 64 -9.54 -9.71 0.42
N ALA A 65 -8.68 -10.40 -0.32
CA ALA A 65 -8.28 -11.78 -0.01
C ALA A 65 -7.43 -11.86 1.27
N LEU A 66 -6.57 -10.88 1.52
CA LEU A 66 -5.80 -10.73 2.76
C LEU A 66 -6.67 -10.35 3.97
N GLN A 67 -7.79 -9.65 3.74
CA GLN A 67 -8.75 -9.27 4.78
C GLN A 67 -9.88 -10.29 4.98
N ARG A 68 -9.85 -11.44 4.29
CA ARG A 68 -10.72 -12.55 4.63
C ARG A 68 -10.22 -13.18 5.93
N PRO A 69 -11.01 -13.21 7.01
CA PRO A 69 -10.71 -14.15 8.08
C PRO A 69 -10.74 -15.56 7.49
N CYS A 70 -9.84 -16.42 7.95
CA CYS A 70 -9.84 -17.85 7.64
C CYS A 70 -11.24 -18.45 7.64
#